data_AF-A0A6C0I566-F1
#
_entry.id   AF-A0A6C0I566-F1
#
_cell.length_a   1.000
_cell.length_b   1.000
_cell.length_c   1.000
_cell.angle_alpha   90.00
_cell.angle_beta   90.00
_cell.angle_gamma   90.00
#
_symmetry.space_group_name_H-M   'P 1'
#
loop_
_entity.id
_entity.type
_entity.pdbx_description
1 polymer ?
#
loop_
_entity_poly.entity_id
_entity_poly.type
_entity_poly.pdbx_seq_one_letter_code
_entity_poly.pdbx_strand_id
1 'polypeptide(L)'
;MSLENIVKGYDKYGPFIVDKYQTKYIIPIESLCTSIDIHTPDLQREANIEVINDIIEYQLNTYNNTKSFSFLGELTIIIQDNKYYIIDGQHRYEAMKKIYNKCPFYLVSINIIKPDSYLTIEKAFELLNKSKPVPDYIIQNTTDTLKKAKLDHFKKLFINKYKVYISKSNNPRKPNVNIDTLLNKINNSNLINNNNMNNANDIFEYMDYVNIIYWKQLDTKYNIKCIEKVDKLSEKHVLYICNDIEDDIWLNNTDWVDEFIEHRNKIYDTTTNKRKKISIKERKIVWEKDFKDNEKGICKVCNKVEINTNTFQCGHIISHKSHKNGGETSFENLKPICVQCNNKMSSMNLYEYMKQIY
;
A
#
# COMPACT_ATOMS: atom_id res chain seq x y z
N MET A 1 -3.87 7.42 -18.99
CA MET A 1 -4.80 6.48 -19.65
C MET A 1 -4.58 5.10 -19.03
N SER A 2 -5.58 4.25 -18.82
CA SER A 2 -5.31 2.91 -18.26
C SER A 2 -4.56 2.06 -19.29
N LEU A 3 -3.64 1.19 -18.84
CA LEU A 3 -2.83 0.34 -19.71
C LEU A 3 -3.69 -0.59 -20.59
N GLU A 4 -4.83 -1.01 -20.05
CA GLU A 4 -5.88 -1.75 -20.77
C GLU A 4 -6.47 -0.99 -21.96
N ASN A 5 -6.51 0.35 -21.92
CA ASN A 5 -6.99 1.16 -23.02
C ASN A 5 -5.91 1.40 -24.08
N ILE A 6 -4.62 1.34 -23.71
CA ILE A 6 -3.48 1.48 -24.64
C ILE A 6 -3.31 0.19 -25.46
N VAL A 7 -3.60 -0.97 -24.85
CA VAL A 7 -3.43 -2.29 -25.46
C VAL A 7 -4.56 -2.64 -26.42
N LYS A 8 -5.77 -2.08 -26.21
CA LYS A 8 -6.94 -2.26 -27.07
C LYS A 8 -6.70 -1.66 -28.46
N GLY A 9 -6.09 -2.44 -29.35
CA GLY A 9 -5.82 -2.06 -30.74
C GLY A 9 -4.64 -2.80 -31.35
N TYR A 10 -3.71 -3.30 -30.54
CA TYR A 10 -2.44 -3.88 -31.02
C TYR A 10 -2.26 -5.35 -30.68
N ASP A 11 -2.91 -5.84 -29.63
CA ASP A 11 -2.90 -7.26 -29.28
C ASP A 11 -4.22 -7.91 -29.68
N LYS A 12 -4.19 -8.75 -30.74
CA LYS A 12 -5.36 -9.50 -31.21
C LYS A 12 -5.88 -10.48 -30.15
N TYR A 13 -5.04 -10.88 -29.19
CA TYR A 13 -5.36 -11.85 -28.15
C TYR A 13 -5.67 -11.18 -26.80
N GLY A 14 -5.46 -9.87 -26.68
CA GLY A 14 -5.61 -9.14 -25.43
C GLY A 14 -4.53 -9.48 -24.41
N PRO A 15 -4.61 -8.95 -23.17
CA PRO A 15 -3.63 -9.22 -22.13
C PRO A 15 -3.47 -10.73 -21.86
N PHE A 16 -2.23 -11.20 -21.83
CA PHE A 16 -1.93 -12.59 -21.48
C PHE A 16 -1.75 -12.71 -19.96
N ILE A 17 -2.76 -13.26 -19.28
CA ILE A 17 -2.69 -13.51 -17.83
C ILE A 17 -1.77 -14.70 -17.60
N VAL A 18 -0.61 -14.46 -16.99
CA VAL A 18 0.37 -15.51 -16.68
C VAL A 18 -0.01 -16.23 -15.40
N ASP A 19 -0.29 -15.46 -14.35
CA ASP A 19 -0.75 -15.93 -13.06
C ASP A 19 -1.56 -14.82 -12.36
N LYS A 20 -1.90 -15.02 -11.08
CA LYS A 20 -2.67 -14.04 -10.30
C LYS A 20 -1.96 -12.69 -10.07
N TYR A 21 -0.65 -12.62 -10.29
CA TYR A 21 0.19 -11.43 -10.10
C TYR A 21 0.66 -10.84 -11.42
N GLN A 22 0.84 -11.66 -12.46
CA GLN A 22 1.55 -11.30 -13.67
C GLN A 22 0.61 -11.25 -14.87
N THR A 23 0.68 -10.16 -15.61
CA THR A 23 -0.02 -10.00 -16.89
C THR A 23 0.95 -9.46 -17.92
N LYS A 24 1.05 -10.16 -19.05
CA LYS A 24 1.89 -9.76 -20.17
C LYS A 24 1.10 -9.00 -21.22
N TYR A 25 1.78 -8.05 -21.84
CA TYR A 25 1.25 -7.23 -22.91
C TYR A 25 2.28 -7.10 -24.02
N ILE A 26 1.79 -7.03 -25.25
CA ILE A 26 2.59 -6.62 -26.41
C ILE A 26 2.06 -5.26 -26.85
N ILE A 27 2.92 -4.23 -26.77
CA ILE A 27 2.53 -2.86 -27.11
C ILE A 27 3.54 -2.19 -28.04
N PRO A 28 3.12 -1.23 -28.88
CA PRO A 28 4.04 -0.40 -29.64
C PRO A 28 4.99 0.37 -28.71
N ILE A 29 6.26 0.48 -29.13
CA ILE A 29 7.29 1.22 -28.41
C ILE A 29 6.90 2.69 -28.20
N GLU A 30 6.22 3.32 -29.15
CA GLU A 30 5.72 4.69 -28.98
C GLU A 30 4.70 4.78 -27.85
N SER A 31 3.74 3.84 -27.79
CA SER A 31 2.73 3.80 -26.72
C SER A 31 3.38 3.56 -25.36
N LEU A 32 4.37 2.67 -25.30
CA LEU A 32 5.17 2.43 -24.09
C LEU A 32 5.85 3.72 -23.60
N CYS A 33 6.48 4.48 -24.50
CA CYS A 33 7.27 5.66 -24.14
C CYS A 33 6.46 6.95 -23.92
N THR A 34 5.23 7.04 -24.46
CA THR A 34 4.45 8.30 -24.45
C THR A 34 3.17 8.22 -23.61
N SER A 35 2.58 7.03 -23.48
CA SER A 35 1.25 6.87 -22.90
C SER A 35 1.26 6.28 -21.50
N ILE A 36 2.40 5.73 -21.07
CA ILE A 36 2.61 5.13 -19.75
C ILE A 36 3.69 5.93 -19.01
N ASP A 37 3.33 6.50 -17.86
CA ASP A 37 4.29 7.15 -16.97
C ASP A 37 4.99 6.07 -16.14
N ILE A 38 6.14 5.63 -16.64
CA ILE A 38 6.98 4.60 -16.00
C ILE A 38 8.12 5.31 -15.28
N HIS A 39 8.13 5.19 -13.96
CA HIS A 39 9.21 5.66 -13.12
C HIS A 39 10.31 4.60 -13.01
N THR A 40 11.55 5.04 -12.96
CA THR A 40 12.63 4.24 -12.37
C THR A 40 12.49 4.34 -10.84
N PRO A 41 12.33 3.22 -10.12
CA PRO A 41 12.29 3.27 -8.66
C PRO A 41 13.62 3.81 -8.12
N ASP A 42 13.58 4.54 -7.00
CA ASP A 42 14.76 5.06 -6.27
C ASP A 42 15.75 3.94 -5.84
N LEU A 43 15.35 2.69 -6.03
CA LEU A 43 15.99 1.42 -5.67
C LEU A 43 16.84 0.81 -6.81
N GLN A 44 16.88 1.45 -8.00
CA GLN A 44 17.59 0.94 -9.19
C GLN A 44 18.95 1.66 -9.40
N ARG A 45 19.94 0.94 -9.95
CA ARG A 45 21.23 1.56 -10.38
C ARG A 45 20.92 2.68 -11.37
N GLU A 46 21.55 3.84 -11.22
CA GLU A 46 21.54 4.84 -12.29
C GLU A 46 21.87 4.16 -13.62
N ALA A 47 21.09 4.48 -14.64
CA ALA A 47 21.26 3.85 -15.93
C ALA A 47 22.64 4.24 -16.49
N ASN A 48 23.50 3.24 -16.73
CA ASN A 48 24.84 3.51 -17.26
C ASN A 48 24.70 4.09 -18.68
N ILE A 49 25.16 5.32 -18.85
CA ILE A 49 25.05 6.08 -20.10
C ILE A 49 25.76 5.37 -21.26
N GLU A 50 26.89 4.71 -21.00
CA GLU A 50 27.68 3.97 -22.00
C GLU A 50 26.89 2.75 -22.48
N VAL A 51 26.35 1.95 -21.56
CA VAL A 51 25.50 0.79 -21.90
C VAL A 51 24.24 1.20 -22.67
N ILE A 52 23.63 2.33 -22.32
CA ILE A 52 22.48 2.87 -23.08
C ILE A 52 22.91 3.25 -24.50
N ASN A 53 24.06 3.90 -24.65
CA ASN A 53 24.57 4.32 -25.96
C ASN A 53 24.93 3.11 -26.82
N ASP A 54 25.54 2.07 -26.25
CA ASP A 54 25.82 0.81 -26.96
C ASP A 54 24.54 0.14 -27.48
N ILE A 55 23.49 0.10 -26.65
CA ILE A 55 22.18 -0.41 -27.07
C ILE A 55 21.63 0.45 -28.22
N ILE A 56 21.67 1.77 -28.10
CA ILE A 56 21.18 2.68 -29.15
C ILE A 56 21.92 2.47 -30.46
N GLU A 57 23.25 2.40 -30.42
CA GLU A 57 24.08 2.20 -31.61
C GLU A 57 23.74 0.87 -32.29
N TYR A 58 23.65 -0.21 -31.52
CA TYR A 58 23.24 -1.51 -32.04
C TYR A 58 21.84 -1.47 -32.69
N GLN A 59 20.87 -0.82 -32.05
CA GLN A 59 19.50 -0.74 -32.57
C GLN A 59 19.40 0.13 -33.83
N LEU A 60 20.15 1.23 -33.91
CA LEU A 60 20.20 2.09 -35.08
C LEU A 60 20.88 1.38 -36.26
N ASN A 61 21.98 0.66 -36.02
CA ASN A 61 22.62 -0.16 -37.04
C ASN A 61 21.68 -1.26 -37.55
N THR A 62 21.02 -1.98 -36.63
CA THR A 62 20.01 -2.99 -36.98
C THR A 62 18.90 -2.38 -37.83
N TYR A 63 18.35 -1.24 -37.43
CA TYR A 63 17.30 -0.54 -38.17
C TYR A 63 17.74 -0.12 -39.57
N ASN A 64 18.97 0.35 -39.74
CA ASN A 64 19.48 0.73 -41.06
C ASN A 64 19.48 -0.46 -42.04
N ASN A 65 19.81 -1.65 -41.54
CA ASN A 65 19.92 -2.88 -42.32
C ASN A 65 18.59 -3.59 -42.53
N THR A 66 17.70 -3.62 -41.53
CA THR A 66 16.47 -4.45 -41.54
C THR A 66 15.17 -3.64 -41.56
N LYS A 67 15.25 -2.32 -41.36
CA LYS A 67 14.11 -1.41 -41.14
C LYS A 67 13.27 -1.75 -39.89
N SER A 68 13.84 -2.48 -38.94
CA SER A 68 13.22 -2.81 -37.66
C SER A 68 14.25 -2.81 -36.53
N PHE A 69 13.78 -2.69 -35.28
CA PHE A 69 14.61 -2.91 -34.10
C PHE A 69 14.72 -4.39 -33.75
N SER A 70 15.63 -4.71 -32.83
CA SER A 70 15.86 -6.04 -32.27
C SER A 70 16.08 -5.92 -30.76
N PHE A 71 15.09 -5.43 -30.04
CA PHE A 71 15.10 -5.46 -28.59
C PHE A 71 14.76 -6.87 -28.12
N LEU A 72 15.74 -7.56 -27.55
CA LEU A 72 15.56 -8.90 -27.01
C LEU A 72 15.10 -8.86 -25.56
N GLY A 73 14.29 -9.83 -25.18
CA GLY A 73 13.76 -10.03 -23.83
C GLY A 73 12.57 -9.15 -23.50
N GLU A 74 12.05 -9.33 -22.29
CA GLU A 74 10.87 -8.66 -21.77
C GLU A 74 11.25 -7.51 -20.83
N LEU A 75 10.44 -6.45 -20.76
CA LEU A 75 10.55 -5.44 -19.70
C LEU A 75 9.65 -5.84 -18.54
N THR A 76 10.15 -5.77 -17.30
CA THR A 76 9.32 -6.08 -16.13
C THR A 76 8.99 -4.81 -15.37
N ILE A 77 7.70 -4.57 -15.17
CA ILE A 77 7.14 -3.39 -14.53
C ILE A 77 6.30 -3.83 -13.34
N ILE A 78 6.41 -3.15 -12.21
CA ILE A 78 5.58 -3.37 -11.03
C ILE A 78 4.65 -2.18 -10.78
N ILE A 79 3.42 -2.46 -10.36
CA ILE A 79 2.43 -1.42 -10.02
C ILE A 79 2.42 -1.20 -8.50
N GLN A 80 2.66 0.04 -8.06
CA GLN A 80 2.54 0.45 -6.67
C GLN A 80 1.84 1.80 -6.58
N ASP A 81 0.86 1.95 -5.70
CA ASP A 81 0.15 3.22 -5.47
C ASP A 81 -0.36 3.88 -6.78
N ASN A 82 -0.87 3.05 -7.71
CA ASN A 82 -1.28 3.42 -9.07
C ASN A 82 -0.18 4.02 -9.97
N LYS A 83 1.09 3.81 -9.63
CA LYS A 83 2.26 4.18 -10.43
C LYS A 83 2.96 2.94 -10.97
N TYR A 84 3.65 3.11 -12.09
CA TYR A 84 4.41 2.04 -12.76
C TYR A 84 5.89 2.23 -12.48
N TYR A 85 6.55 1.15 -12.06
CA TYR A 85 7.98 1.15 -11.76
C TYR A 85 8.68 0.07 -12.58
N ILE A 86 9.69 0.44 -13.37
CA ILE A 86 10.50 -0.54 -14.09
C ILE A 86 11.48 -1.23 -13.13
N ILE A 87 11.49 -2.56 -13.12
CA ILE A 87 12.38 -3.33 -12.23
C ILE A 87 13.35 -4.23 -12.99
N ASP A 88 13.04 -4.58 -14.24
CA ASP A 88 13.99 -5.19 -15.17
C ASP A 88 13.88 -4.55 -16.57
N GLY A 89 15.04 -4.37 -17.21
CA GLY A 89 15.13 -3.76 -18.54
C GLY A 89 15.32 -2.24 -18.57
N GLN A 90 15.77 -1.60 -17.48
CA GLN A 90 15.95 -0.15 -17.40
C GLN A 90 16.73 0.46 -18.58
N HIS A 91 17.91 -0.08 -18.93
CA HIS A 91 18.76 0.47 -19.99
C HIS A 91 18.09 0.34 -21.36
N ARG A 92 17.33 -0.75 -21.57
CA ARG A 92 16.54 -0.96 -22.79
C ARG A 92 15.43 0.08 -22.87
N TYR A 93 14.68 0.29 -21.79
CA TYR A 93 13.63 1.30 -21.74
C TYR A 93 14.18 2.72 -21.98
N GLU A 94 15.30 3.08 -21.35
CA GLU A 94 15.96 4.38 -21.56
C GLU A 94 16.44 4.56 -23.02
N ALA A 95 17.00 3.51 -23.63
CA ALA A 95 17.34 3.51 -25.05
C ALA A 95 16.10 3.68 -25.94
N MET A 96 15.02 2.95 -25.65
CA MET A 96 13.74 3.03 -26.37
C MET A 96 13.19 4.45 -26.38
N LYS A 97 13.18 5.15 -25.24
CA LYS A 97 12.73 6.56 -25.16
C LYS A 97 13.49 7.50 -26.10
N LYS A 98 14.76 7.22 -26.39
CA LYS A 98 15.59 8.05 -27.28
C LYS A 98 15.38 7.75 -28.76
N ILE A 99 14.93 6.54 -29.14
CA ILE A 99 14.90 6.10 -30.54
C ILE A 99 13.53 5.67 -31.07
N TYR A 100 12.49 5.61 -30.25
CA TYR A 100 11.16 5.09 -30.65
C TYR A 100 10.61 5.73 -31.93
N ASN A 101 10.87 7.04 -32.13
CA ASN A 101 10.44 7.80 -33.31
C ASN A 101 10.88 7.22 -34.66
N LYS A 102 11.96 6.42 -34.71
CA LYS A 102 12.43 5.78 -35.95
C LYS A 102 11.58 4.56 -36.34
N CYS A 103 10.98 3.88 -35.38
CA CYS A 103 10.15 2.70 -35.59
C CYS A 103 9.02 2.65 -34.54
N PRO A 104 8.05 3.57 -34.58
CA PRO A 104 7.07 3.77 -33.50
C PRO A 104 6.15 2.55 -33.27
N PHE A 105 5.92 1.77 -34.32
CA PHE A 105 5.08 0.57 -34.28
C PHE A 105 5.85 -0.72 -33.91
N TYR A 106 7.14 -0.63 -33.59
CA TYR A 106 7.89 -1.78 -33.10
C TYR A 106 7.26 -2.31 -31.81
N LEU A 107 6.92 -3.60 -31.81
CA LEU A 107 6.22 -4.23 -30.70
C LEU A 107 7.19 -4.67 -29.60
N VAL A 108 6.90 -4.29 -28.37
CA VAL A 108 7.69 -4.61 -27.17
C VAL A 108 6.85 -5.46 -26.22
N SER A 109 7.44 -6.54 -25.71
CA SER A 109 6.84 -7.37 -24.67
C SER A 109 7.10 -6.77 -23.29
N ILE A 110 6.03 -6.56 -22.52
CA ILE A 110 6.11 -6.09 -21.13
C ILE A 110 5.38 -7.07 -20.20
N ASN A 111 5.98 -7.36 -19.05
CA ASN A 111 5.37 -8.07 -17.94
C ASN A 111 4.98 -7.08 -16.86
N ILE A 112 3.71 -7.08 -16.47
CA ILE A 112 3.21 -6.24 -15.39
C ILE A 112 2.93 -7.11 -14.18
N ILE A 113 3.64 -6.81 -13.09
CA ILE A 113 3.46 -7.41 -11.78
C ILE A 113 2.53 -6.50 -10.97
N LYS A 114 1.39 -7.07 -10.53
CA LYS A 114 0.49 -6.49 -9.53
C LYS A 114 0.78 -7.17 -8.19
N PRO A 115 1.58 -6.55 -7.31
CA PRO A 115 1.95 -7.14 -6.03
C PRO A 115 0.71 -7.29 -5.15
N ASP A 116 0.74 -8.30 -4.30
CA ASP A 116 -0.27 -8.53 -3.26
C ASP A 116 0.40 -8.67 -1.88
N SER A 117 -0.33 -9.18 -0.89
CA SER A 117 0.23 -9.41 0.44
C SER A 117 1.32 -10.49 0.48
N TYR A 118 1.38 -11.37 -0.51
CA TYR A 118 2.33 -12.48 -0.57
C TYR A 118 3.57 -12.12 -1.41
N LEU A 119 3.37 -11.52 -2.59
CA LEU A 119 4.43 -11.04 -3.47
C LEU A 119 4.60 -9.53 -3.29
N THR A 120 5.43 -9.15 -2.31
CA THR A 120 5.82 -7.75 -2.09
C THR A 120 6.81 -7.28 -3.17
N ILE A 121 7.05 -5.98 -3.24
CA ILE A 121 7.98 -5.38 -4.21
C ILE A 121 9.40 -5.88 -3.95
N GLU A 122 9.79 -5.99 -2.69
CA GLU A 122 11.07 -6.50 -2.23
C GLU A 122 11.26 -7.94 -2.69
N LYS A 123 10.25 -8.80 -2.47
CA LYS A 123 10.27 -10.20 -2.93
C LYS A 123 10.32 -10.29 -4.45
N ALA A 124 9.55 -9.48 -5.18
CA ALA A 124 9.58 -9.47 -6.64
C ALA A 124 10.96 -9.03 -7.17
N PHE A 125 11.54 -8.00 -6.57
CA PHE A 125 12.86 -7.49 -6.93
C PHE A 125 13.96 -8.49 -6.60
N GLU A 126 13.92 -9.14 -5.44
CA GLU A 126 14.84 -10.22 -5.07
C GLU A 126 14.73 -11.40 -6.03
N LEU A 127 13.51 -11.86 -6.34
CA LEU A 127 13.27 -12.99 -7.23
C LEU A 127 13.82 -12.75 -8.65
N LEU A 128 13.65 -11.54 -9.19
CA LEU A 128 14.16 -11.19 -10.52
C LEU A 128 15.69 -11.12 -10.57
N ASN A 129 16.31 -10.66 -9.48
CA ASN A 129 17.76 -10.52 -9.37
C ASN A 129 18.49 -11.80 -8.93
N LYS A 130 17.78 -12.88 -8.60
CA LYS A 130 18.41 -14.19 -8.32
C LYS A 130 19.17 -14.77 -9.53
N SER A 131 18.77 -14.41 -10.76
CA SER A 131 19.36 -14.92 -12.00
C SER A 131 20.67 -14.20 -12.41
N LYS A 132 20.89 -12.97 -11.92
CA LYS A 132 22.12 -12.20 -12.05
C LYS A 132 22.30 -11.37 -10.78
N PRO A 133 23.14 -11.81 -9.82
CA PRO A 133 23.23 -11.17 -8.52
C PRO A 133 23.59 -9.70 -8.69
N VAL A 134 22.72 -8.85 -8.15
CA VAL A 134 23.04 -7.44 -7.92
C VAL A 134 24.16 -7.41 -6.88
N PRO A 135 25.24 -6.62 -7.08
CA PRO A 135 26.29 -6.53 -6.09
C PRO A 135 25.72 -6.29 -4.70
N ASP A 136 26.23 -7.02 -3.71
CA ASP A 136 25.69 -7.05 -2.35
C ASP A 136 25.55 -5.65 -1.75
N TYR A 137 26.44 -4.71 -2.10
CA TYR A 137 26.39 -3.33 -1.61
C TYR A 137 25.13 -2.56 -2.05
N ILE A 138 24.54 -2.89 -3.19
CA ILE A 138 23.31 -2.24 -3.67
C ILE A 138 22.10 -2.84 -2.97
N ILE A 139 22.08 -4.16 -2.78
CA ILE A 139 21.04 -4.84 -2.01
C ILE A 139 21.07 -4.32 -0.57
N GLN A 140 22.25 -4.16 0.02
CA GLN A 140 22.44 -3.55 1.33
C GLN A 140 21.92 -2.12 1.36
N ASN A 141 22.38 -1.24 0.46
CA ASN A 141 21.90 0.15 0.40
C ASN A 141 20.37 0.26 0.21
N THR A 142 19.78 -0.63 -0.60
CA THR A 142 18.33 -0.68 -0.86
C THR A 142 17.57 -1.14 0.38
N THR A 143 18.03 -2.22 0.99
CA THR A 143 17.47 -2.77 2.24
C THR A 143 17.57 -1.75 3.36
N ASP A 144 18.69 -1.04 3.44
CA ASP A 144 18.93 -0.01 4.45
C ASP A 144 18.04 1.22 4.22
N THR A 145 17.79 1.60 2.96
CA THR A 145 16.87 2.69 2.63
C THR A 145 15.41 2.34 2.97
N LEU A 146 14.98 1.12 2.67
CA LEU A 146 13.64 0.63 3.02
C LEU A 146 13.46 0.48 4.53
N LYS A 147 14.45 -0.08 5.23
CA LYS A 147 14.47 -0.14 6.70
C LYS A 147 14.39 1.25 7.29
N LYS A 148 15.16 2.20 6.77
CA LYS A 148 15.12 3.60 7.21
C LYS A 148 13.74 4.23 7.01
N ALA A 149 13.13 4.08 5.84
CA ALA A 149 11.78 4.60 5.57
C ALA A 149 10.73 3.98 6.52
N LYS A 150 10.83 2.68 6.79
CA LYS A 150 9.97 1.95 7.74
C LYS A 150 10.15 2.46 9.17
N LEU A 151 11.39 2.65 9.61
CA LEU A 151 11.74 3.19 10.92
C LEU A 151 11.29 4.66 11.09
N ASP A 152 11.43 5.48 10.05
CA ASP A 152 10.96 6.86 10.04
C ASP A 152 9.44 6.95 10.16
N HIS A 153 8.72 6.04 9.49
CA HIS A 153 7.27 5.96 9.63
C HIS A 153 6.87 5.45 11.02
N PHE A 154 7.52 4.41 11.54
CA PHE A 154 7.30 3.94 12.91
C PHE A 154 7.53 5.07 13.93
N LYS A 155 8.62 5.85 13.76
CA LYS A 155 8.93 7.02 14.59
C LYS A 155 7.76 8.00 14.62
N LYS A 156 7.15 8.32 13.47
CA LYS A 156 5.98 9.20 13.41
C LYS A 156 4.78 8.65 14.18
N LEU A 157 4.46 7.37 13.99
CA LEU A 157 3.35 6.70 14.70
C LEU A 157 3.58 6.71 16.22
N PHE A 158 4.79 6.34 16.64
CA PHE A 158 5.20 6.32 18.04
C PHE A 158 5.13 7.70 18.68
N ILE A 159 5.71 8.71 18.04
CA ILE A 159 5.69 10.08 18.57
C ILE A 159 4.26 10.60 18.65
N ASN A 160 3.41 10.30 17.67
CA ASN A 160 2.03 10.73 17.66
C ASN A 160 1.24 10.17 18.86
N LYS A 161 1.46 8.90 19.22
CA LYS A 161 0.73 8.24 20.32
C LYS A 161 1.37 8.42 21.69
N TYR A 162 2.70 8.42 21.78
CA TYR A 162 3.46 8.34 23.04
C TYR A 162 4.38 9.54 23.27
N LYS A 163 4.05 10.71 22.71
CA LYS A 163 4.86 11.94 22.76
C LYS A 163 5.42 12.25 24.14
N VAL A 164 4.61 12.12 25.18
CA VAL A 164 4.99 12.49 26.56
C VAL A 164 6.08 11.61 27.15
N TYR A 165 6.30 10.40 26.63
CA TYR A 165 7.33 9.49 27.10
C TYR A 165 8.68 9.75 26.46
N ILE A 166 8.76 10.57 25.41
CA ILE A 166 10.01 10.81 24.68
C ILE A 166 11.01 11.57 25.56
N SER A 167 12.24 11.05 25.64
CA SER A 167 13.37 11.67 26.31
C SER A 167 14.54 11.82 25.35
N LYS A 168 15.33 12.89 25.56
CA LYS A 168 16.60 13.13 24.85
C LYS A 168 17.79 12.44 25.51
N SER A 169 17.62 11.90 26.72
CA SER A 169 18.69 11.19 27.44
C SER A 169 18.98 9.85 26.77
N ASN A 170 20.24 9.46 26.64
CA ASN A 170 20.63 8.15 26.11
C ASN A 170 20.27 6.99 27.06
N ASN A 171 20.13 7.27 28.36
CA ASN A 171 19.75 6.31 29.40
C ASN A 171 18.55 6.87 30.18
N PRO A 172 17.37 6.97 29.53
CA PRO A 172 16.20 7.55 30.15
C PRO A 172 15.74 6.69 31.33
N ARG A 173 15.42 7.31 32.45
CA ARG A 173 14.77 6.59 33.55
C ARG A 173 13.35 6.24 33.14
N LYS A 174 12.98 4.98 33.35
CA LYS A 174 11.62 4.47 33.38
C LYS A 174 10.63 5.51 33.98
N PRO A 175 9.57 5.94 33.27
CA PRO A 175 8.98 5.38 32.04
C PRO A 175 9.36 6.06 30.73
N ASN A 176 10.42 6.86 30.73
CA ASN A 176 10.79 7.60 29.53
C ASN A 176 11.53 6.71 28.53
N VAL A 177 11.37 7.04 27.25
CA VAL A 177 11.94 6.33 26.11
C VAL A 177 12.76 7.29 25.26
N ASN A 178 13.98 6.90 24.93
CA ASN A 178 14.75 7.51 23.87
C ASN A 178 14.35 6.83 22.55
N ILE A 179 13.72 7.60 21.67
CA ILE A 179 13.20 7.09 20.41
C ILE A 179 14.31 6.61 19.49
N ASP A 180 15.47 7.28 19.47
CA ASP A 180 16.57 6.89 18.60
C ASP A 180 17.22 5.58 19.10
N THR A 181 17.35 5.42 20.43
CA THR A 181 17.75 4.14 21.03
C THR A 181 16.77 3.02 20.70
N LEU A 182 15.46 3.28 20.74
CA LEU A 182 14.44 2.28 20.39
C LEU A 182 14.52 1.89 18.91
N LEU A 183 14.66 2.87 18.00
CA LEU A 183 14.78 2.62 16.57
C LEU A 183 16.04 1.80 16.25
N ASN A 184 17.17 2.09 16.91
CA ASN A 184 18.39 1.30 16.76
C ASN A 184 18.19 -0.14 17.20
N LYS A 185 17.49 -0.37 18.32
CA LYS A 185 17.16 -1.72 18.78
C LYS A 185 16.25 -2.47 17.80
N ILE A 186 15.22 -1.81 17.25
CA ILE A 186 14.35 -2.39 16.22
C ILE A 186 15.16 -2.73 14.96
N ASN A 187 16.02 -1.82 14.50
CA ASN A 187 16.86 -2.03 13.31
C ASN A 187 17.79 -3.24 13.44
N ASN A 188 18.28 -3.49 14.65
CA ASN A 188 19.19 -4.59 14.96
C ASN A 188 18.46 -5.88 15.39
N SER A 189 17.13 -5.88 15.41
CA SER A 189 16.32 -7.03 15.83
C SER A 189 15.86 -7.88 14.64
N ASN A 190 15.44 -9.12 14.94
CA ASN A 190 14.81 -9.97 13.92
C ASN A 190 13.42 -9.47 13.49
N LEU A 191 12.79 -8.60 14.29
CA LEU A 191 11.46 -8.07 14.03
C LEU A 191 11.37 -7.26 12.73
N ILE A 192 12.40 -6.47 12.40
CA ILE A 192 12.37 -5.60 11.21
C ILE A 192 12.37 -6.40 9.89
N ASN A 193 12.97 -7.59 9.91
CA ASN A 193 13.08 -8.53 8.79
C ASN A 193 12.01 -9.63 8.83
N ASN A 194 11.08 -9.59 9.79
CA ASN A 194 10.06 -10.63 9.92
C ASN A 194 9.02 -10.52 8.79
N ASN A 195 8.75 -11.63 8.09
CA ASN A 195 7.80 -11.71 6.97
C ASN A 195 6.35 -11.33 7.33
N ASN A 196 5.99 -11.39 8.62
CA ASN A 196 4.67 -10.98 9.11
C ASN A 196 4.60 -9.49 9.47
N MET A 197 5.74 -8.79 9.47
CA MET A 197 5.87 -7.37 9.79
C MET A 197 6.23 -6.61 8.51
N ASN A 198 5.28 -6.44 7.60
CA ASN A 198 5.55 -5.95 6.25
C ASN A 198 5.77 -4.43 6.20
N ASN A 199 5.10 -3.68 7.07
CA ASN A 199 5.19 -2.22 7.10
C ASN A 199 5.37 -1.67 8.52
N ALA A 200 5.46 -0.35 8.64
CA ALA A 200 5.65 0.32 9.93
C ALA A 200 4.44 0.18 10.87
N ASN A 201 3.22 0.08 10.33
CA ASN A 201 2.01 -0.14 11.13
C ASN A 201 2.02 -1.52 11.76
N ASP A 202 2.46 -2.56 11.05
CA ASP A 202 2.51 -3.92 11.62
C ASP A 202 3.44 -3.98 12.86
N ILE A 203 4.62 -3.37 12.75
CA ILE A 203 5.58 -3.26 13.87
C ILE A 203 4.97 -2.45 15.02
N PHE A 204 4.27 -1.36 14.70
CA PHE A 204 3.64 -0.50 15.69
C PHE A 204 2.46 -1.19 16.41
N GLU A 205 1.60 -1.89 15.68
CA GLU A 205 0.48 -2.67 16.21
C GLU A 205 0.99 -3.80 17.11
N TYR A 206 2.06 -4.48 16.71
CA TYR A 206 2.72 -5.49 17.53
C TYR A 206 3.30 -4.89 18.81
N MET A 207 4.01 -3.76 18.72
CA MET A 207 4.51 -3.05 19.90
C MET A 207 3.37 -2.62 20.83
N ASP A 208 2.24 -2.14 20.28
CA ASP A 208 1.04 -1.81 21.06
C ASP A 208 0.43 -3.03 21.75
N TYR A 209 0.38 -4.17 21.06
CA TYR A 209 -0.07 -5.44 21.62
C TYR A 209 0.83 -5.88 22.79
N VAL A 210 2.14 -5.82 22.59
CA VAL A 210 3.15 -6.10 23.62
C VAL A 210 3.00 -5.15 24.79
N ASN A 211 2.75 -3.86 24.56
CA ASN A 211 2.52 -2.87 25.62
C ASN A 211 1.35 -3.26 26.54
N ILE A 212 0.31 -3.91 25.99
CA ILE A 212 -0.82 -4.46 26.75
C ILE A 212 -0.40 -5.72 27.54
N ILE A 213 0.46 -6.57 26.97
CA ILE A 213 1.00 -7.74 27.69
C ILE A 213 1.82 -7.29 28.89
N TYR A 214 2.77 -6.36 28.70
CA TYR A 214 3.57 -5.79 29.79
C TYR A 214 2.71 -5.16 30.88
N TRP A 215 1.60 -4.51 30.50
CA TRP A 215 0.62 -4.04 31.48
C TRP A 215 0.00 -5.18 32.30
N LYS A 216 -0.37 -6.29 31.65
CA LYS A 216 -1.01 -7.46 32.30
C LYS A 216 -0.05 -8.28 33.16
N GLN A 217 1.24 -8.30 32.85
CA GLN A 217 2.27 -9.04 33.60
C GLN A 217 2.63 -8.38 34.95
N LEU A 218 1.63 -7.80 35.62
CA LEU A 218 1.63 -7.18 36.95
C LEU A 218 2.77 -7.66 37.86
N ASP A 219 3.88 -6.92 37.89
CA ASP A 219 4.45 -6.40 39.13
C ASP A 219 5.53 -5.36 38.82
N THR A 220 5.33 -4.12 39.25
CA THR A 220 6.42 -3.20 39.66
C THR A 220 5.87 -1.78 39.89
N LYS A 221 6.52 -1.08 40.84
CA LYS A 221 6.58 0.38 41.02
C LYS A 221 6.66 1.21 39.72
N TYR A 222 7.04 0.57 38.62
CA TYR A 222 7.16 1.13 37.29
C TYR A 222 5.81 1.46 36.63
N ASN A 223 4.85 0.53 36.62
CA ASN A 223 3.54 0.75 35.99
C ASN A 223 2.81 1.93 36.65
N ILE A 224 2.95 2.06 37.98
CA ILE A 224 2.44 3.21 38.74
C ILE A 224 3.03 4.53 38.21
N LYS A 225 4.35 4.59 38.01
CA LYS A 225 5.00 5.79 37.43
C LYS A 225 4.54 6.11 36.01
N CYS A 226 4.24 5.09 35.19
CA CYS A 226 3.69 5.30 33.85
C CYS A 226 2.32 5.99 33.91
N ILE A 227 1.46 5.54 34.83
CA ILE A 227 0.11 6.07 35.05
C ILE A 227 0.18 7.48 35.67
N GLU A 228 0.92 7.66 36.76
CA GLU A 228 1.11 8.96 37.43
C GLU A 228 1.59 10.04 36.45
N LYS A 229 2.47 9.65 35.51
CA LYS A 229 2.97 10.57 34.49
C LYS A 229 1.88 11.01 33.51
N VAL A 230 1.04 10.08 33.05
CA VAL A 230 -0.06 10.37 32.12
C VAL A 230 -1.14 11.20 32.81
N ASP A 231 -1.48 10.86 34.05
CA ASP A 231 -2.46 11.60 34.85
C ASP A 231 -2.00 13.05 35.09
N LYS A 232 -0.73 13.23 35.48
CA LYS A 232 -0.15 14.57 35.69
C LYS A 232 -0.19 15.44 34.43
N LEU A 233 -0.10 14.83 33.24
CA LEU A 233 -0.07 15.53 31.96
C LEU A 233 -1.43 15.53 31.23
N SER A 234 -2.48 14.95 31.83
CA SER A 234 -3.81 14.80 31.21
C SER A 234 -3.78 14.10 29.84
N GLU A 235 -2.89 13.12 29.70
CA GLU A 235 -2.75 12.32 28.48
C GLU A 235 -3.67 11.10 28.48
N LYS A 236 -3.79 10.43 27.33
CA LYS A 236 -4.69 9.26 27.17
C LYS A 236 -3.97 7.93 27.02
N HIS A 237 -2.71 7.94 26.64
CA HIS A 237 -1.98 6.74 26.25
C HIS A 237 -0.89 6.44 27.26
N VAL A 238 -0.96 5.28 27.89
CA VAL A 238 0.04 4.80 28.84
C VAL A 238 1.03 3.89 28.12
N LEU A 239 2.33 4.16 28.29
CA LEU A 239 3.41 3.34 27.76
C LEU A 239 4.14 2.63 28.90
N TYR A 240 4.18 1.31 28.82
CA TYR A 240 4.89 0.41 29.72
C TYR A 240 6.17 -0.13 29.08
N ILE A 241 6.34 -0.10 27.76
CA ILE A 241 7.62 -0.45 27.15
C ILE A 241 8.65 0.66 27.40
N CYS A 242 9.88 0.32 27.78
CA CYS A 242 10.99 1.27 27.80
C CYS A 242 12.29 0.72 27.18
N ASN A 243 13.37 1.51 27.19
CA ASN A 243 14.65 1.11 26.59
C ASN A 243 15.48 0.13 27.46
N ASP A 244 14.89 -0.55 28.45
CA ASP A 244 15.62 -1.48 29.32
C ASP A 244 15.93 -2.81 28.60
N ILE A 245 16.96 -3.52 29.05
CA ILE A 245 17.40 -4.79 28.44
C ILE A 245 16.35 -5.88 28.63
N GLU A 246 15.68 -5.90 29.78
CA GLU A 246 14.55 -6.81 30.06
C GLU A 246 13.35 -6.56 29.13
N ASP A 247 13.25 -5.35 28.58
CA ASP A 247 12.20 -4.95 27.65
C ASP A 247 12.61 -5.19 26.19
N ASP A 248 13.77 -5.80 25.91
CA ASP A 248 14.16 -6.15 24.53
C ASP A 248 13.66 -7.53 24.11
N ILE A 249 13.07 -8.29 25.04
CA ILE A 249 12.55 -9.64 24.80
C ILE A 249 11.56 -9.62 23.65
N TRP A 250 10.63 -8.66 23.60
CA TRP A 250 9.61 -8.60 22.55
C TRP A 250 10.16 -8.35 21.14
N LEU A 251 11.37 -7.77 21.02
CA LEU A 251 12.01 -7.52 19.73
C LEU A 251 12.47 -8.82 19.05
N ASN A 252 12.67 -9.88 19.84
CA ASN A 252 13.20 -11.16 19.35
C ASN A 252 12.33 -12.37 19.74
N ASN A 253 11.20 -12.15 20.42
CA ASN A 253 10.29 -13.21 20.83
C ASN A 253 9.34 -13.60 19.70
N THR A 254 9.60 -14.73 19.05
CA THR A 254 8.78 -15.25 17.94
C THR A 254 7.40 -15.71 18.40
N ASP A 255 7.28 -16.24 19.62
CA ASP A 255 6.01 -16.74 20.15
C ASP A 255 5.00 -15.60 20.32
N TRP A 256 5.46 -14.42 20.76
CA TRP A 256 4.62 -13.23 20.88
C TRP A 256 4.21 -12.66 19.52
N VAL A 257 5.09 -12.78 18.51
CA VAL A 257 4.72 -12.43 17.13
C VAL A 257 3.61 -13.35 16.65
N ASP A 258 3.74 -14.66 16.83
CA ASP A 258 2.72 -15.62 16.39
C ASP A 258 1.39 -15.42 17.14
N GLU A 259 1.44 -15.19 18.46
CA GLU A 259 0.25 -14.87 19.27
C GLU A 259 -0.43 -13.58 18.81
N PHE A 260 0.35 -12.54 18.50
CA PHE A 260 -0.16 -11.29 17.94
C PHE A 260 -0.86 -11.52 16.60
N ILE A 261 -0.28 -12.32 15.70
CA ILE A 261 -0.88 -12.63 14.40
C ILE A 261 -2.19 -13.40 14.58
N GLU A 262 -2.24 -14.39 15.48
CA GLU A 262 -3.49 -15.07 15.81
C GLU A 262 -4.54 -14.12 16.38
N HIS A 263 -4.15 -13.24 17.30
CA HIS A 263 -5.05 -12.26 17.91
C HIS A 263 -5.61 -11.29 16.86
N ARG A 264 -4.74 -10.78 15.98
CA ARG A 264 -5.11 -9.92 14.85
C ARG A 264 -6.09 -10.61 13.92
N ASN A 265 -5.84 -11.86 13.56
CA ASN A 265 -6.72 -12.65 12.69
C ASN A 265 -8.08 -12.94 13.36
N LYS A 266 -8.12 -13.23 14.67
CA LYS A 266 -9.39 -13.42 15.42
C LYS A 266 -10.22 -12.13 15.47
N ILE A 267 -9.60 -10.97 15.62
CA ILE A 267 -10.29 -9.67 15.52
C ILE A 267 -10.86 -9.48 14.10
N TYR A 268 -10.10 -9.84 13.08
CA TYR A 268 -10.54 -9.75 11.69
C TYR A 268 -11.72 -10.70 11.39
N ASP A 269 -11.68 -11.93 11.91
CA ASP A 269 -12.77 -12.91 11.76
C ASP A 269 -14.05 -12.52 12.52
N THR A 270 -13.93 -11.85 13.66
CA THR A 270 -15.09 -11.38 14.43
C THR A 270 -15.72 -10.09 13.87
N THR A 271 -14.92 -9.21 13.26
CA THR A 271 -15.38 -7.96 12.64
C THR A 271 -16.00 -8.17 11.25
N THR A 272 -15.70 -9.28 10.57
CA THR A 272 -16.28 -9.62 9.26
C THR A 272 -17.70 -10.21 9.33
N ASN A 273 -18.22 -10.59 10.50
CA ASN A 273 -19.47 -11.37 10.60
C ASN A 273 -20.69 -10.71 11.26
N LYS A 274 -20.71 -9.40 11.58
CA LYS A 274 -21.97 -8.67 11.81
C LYS A 274 -21.93 -7.27 11.21
N ARG A 275 -22.64 -7.09 10.09
CA ARG A 275 -22.90 -5.74 9.53
C ARG A 275 -23.55 -4.87 10.61
N LYS A 276 -22.97 -3.71 10.91
CA LYS A 276 -23.63 -2.69 11.73
C LYS A 276 -24.94 -2.30 11.04
N LYS A 277 -26.07 -2.53 11.72
CA LYS A 277 -27.39 -2.16 11.20
C LYS A 277 -27.52 -0.64 11.29
N ILE A 278 -27.77 0.03 10.16
CA ILE A 278 -28.07 1.47 10.13
C ILE A 278 -29.42 1.68 10.83
N SER A 279 -29.41 2.40 11.93
CA SER A 279 -30.60 2.73 12.71
C SER A 279 -31.50 3.73 11.97
N ILE A 280 -32.78 3.81 12.37
CA ILE A 280 -33.75 4.76 11.80
C ILE A 280 -33.28 6.21 11.97
N LYS A 281 -32.64 6.54 13.11
CA LYS A 281 -32.08 7.87 13.37
C LYS A 281 -30.93 8.19 12.41
N GLU A 282 -30.01 7.24 12.19
CA GLU A 282 -28.90 7.41 11.25
C GLU A 282 -29.40 7.59 9.81
N ARG A 283 -30.46 6.87 9.39
CA ARG A 283 -31.10 7.06 8.08
C ARG A 283 -31.64 8.49 7.93
N LYS A 284 -32.30 9.04 8.96
CA LYS A 284 -32.84 10.40 8.94
C LYS A 284 -31.74 11.44 8.73
N ILE A 285 -30.61 11.30 9.43
CA ILE A 285 -29.47 12.22 9.30
C ILE A 285 -28.89 12.21 7.88
N VAL A 286 -28.76 11.02 7.27
CA VAL A 286 -28.30 10.89 5.87
C VAL A 286 -29.24 11.59 4.90
N TRP A 287 -30.56 11.53 5.13
CA TRP A 287 -31.55 12.22 4.33
C TRP A 287 -31.45 13.75 4.48
N GLU A 288 -31.46 14.25 5.72
CA GLU A 288 -31.41 15.67 6.05
C GLU A 288 -30.14 16.34 5.51
N LYS A 289 -29.01 15.62 5.48
CA LYS A 289 -27.75 16.11 4.92
C LYS A 289 -27.85 16.50 3.44
N ASP A 290 -28.61 15.73 2.65
CA ASP A 290 -28.63 15.83 1.20
C ASP A 290 -29.91 16.48 0.64
N PHE A 291 -31.00 16.47 1.41
CA PHE A 291 -32.32 17.00 1.02
C PHE A 291 -32.98 17.91 2.07
N LYS A 292 -32.37 18.10 3.25
CA LYS A 292 -32.93 18.91 4.36
C LYS A 292 -34.34 18.43 4.74
N ASP A 293 -35.28 19.36 4.90
CA ASP A 293 -36.67 19.08 5.29
C ASP A 293 -37.58 18.70 4.10
N ASN A 294 -37.02 18.47 2.91
CA ASN A 294 -37.83 18.06 1.76
C ASN A 294 -38.28 16.60 1.91
N GLU A 295 -39.56 16.34 1.64
CA GLU A 295 -40.11 14.98 1.64
C GLU A 295 -39.64 14.13 0.45
N LYS A 296 -39.23 14.79 -0.64
CA LYS A 296 -38.80 14.20 -1.90
C LYS A 296 -37.42 14.68 -2.30
N GLY A 297 -36.67 13.81 -2.94
CA GLY A 297 -35.33 14.09 -3.45
C GLY A 297 -35.03 13.23 -4.68
N ILE A 298 -33.98 13.57 -5.42
CA ILE A 298 -33.53 12.76 -6.57
C ILE A 298 -32.34 11.91 -6.14
N CYS A 299 -32.35 10.62 -6.49
CA CYS A 299 -31.26 9.68 -6.22
C CYS A 299 -29.88 10.27 -6.57
N LYS A 300 -28.97 10.33 -5.59
CA LYS A 300 -27.65 10.96 -5.75
C LYS A 300 -26.67 10.21 -6.66
N VAL A 301 -27.04 9.01 -7.12
CA VAL A 301 -26.22 8.21 -8.06
C VAL A 301 -26.68 8.41 -9.50
N CYS A 302 -27.93 8.05 -9.82
CA CYS A 302 -28.39 8.11 -11.21
C CYS A 302 -28.98 9.44 -11.62
N ASN A 303 -29.27 10.34 -10.68
CA ASN A 303 -29.98 11.62 -10.90
C ASN A 303 -31.27 11.52 -11.72
N LYS A 304 -31.89 10.34 -11.80
CA LYS A 304 -33.06 10.05 -12.65
C LYS A 304 -34.31 9.65 -11.87
N VAL A 305 -34.14 9.04 -10.69
CA VAL A 305 -35.24 8.46 -9.91
C VAL A 305 -35.55 9.33 -8.70
N GLU A 306 -36.81 9.75 -8.56
CA GLU A 306 -37.31 10.39 -7.33
C GLU A 306 -37.37 9.35 -6.20
N ILE A 307 -36.81 9.73 -5.06
CA ILE A 307 -36.81 8.98 -3.80
C ILE A 307 -37.46 9.85 -2.72
N ASN A 308 -37.99 9.22 -1.67
CA ASN A 308 -38.52 9.89 -0.49
C ASN A 308 -37.99 9.19 0.76
N THR A 309 -38.33 9.73 1.94
CA THR A 309 -37.90 9.22 3.25
C THR A 309 -38.25 7.74 3.48
N ASN A 310 -39.25 7.19 2.78
CA ASN A 310 -39.65 5.79 2.88
C ASN A 310 -38.97 4.89 1.83
N THR A 311 -38.68 5.42 0.64
CA THR A 311 -38.22 4.63 -0.52
C THR A 311 -36.71 4.64 -0.74
N PHE A 312 -35.99 5.57 -0.12
CA PHE A 312 -34.53 5.65 -0.26
C PHE A 312 -33.78 4.56 0.53
N GLN A 313 -32.62 4.19 0.00
CA GLN A 313 -31.64 3.33 0.65
C GLN A 313 -30.40 4.15 1.01
N CYS A 314 -29.73 3.76 2.10
CA CYS A 314 -28.43 4.32 2.47
C CYS A 314 -27.33 3.53 1.76
N GLY A 315 -26.93 4.02 0.58
CA GLY A 315 -25.83 3.45 -0.18
C GLY A 315 -24.49 3.85 0.42
N HIS A 316 -23.55 2.91 0.51
CA HIS A 316 -22.20 3.24 0.93
C HIS A 316 -21.39 3.77 -0.25
N ILE A 317 -20.59 4.81 -0.03
CA ILE A 317 -19.64 5.32 -1.03
C ILE A 317 -18.53 4.30 -1.24
N ILE A 318 -17.95 3.82 -0.14
CA ILE A 318 -17.03 2.69 -0.08
C ILE A 318 -17.77 1.54 0.59
N SER A 319 -17.96 0.44 -0.13
CA SER A 319 -18.68 -0.73 0.41
C SER A 319 -17.95 -1.35 1.59
N HIS A 320 -18.69 -1.84 2.58
CA HIS A 320 -18.14 -2.65 3.67
C HIS A 320 -17.43 -3.93 3.17
N LYS A 321 -17.66 -4.34 1.91
CA LYS A 321 -17.05 -5.52 1.29
C LYS A 321 -15.84 -5.23 0.40
N SER A 322 -15.44 -3.97 0.21
CA SER A 322 -14.26 -3.66 -0.60
C SER A 322 -12.99 -4.15 0.11
N HIS A 323 -12.04 -4.72 -0.65
CA HIS A 323 -10.88 -5.41 -0.11
C HIS A 323 -10.00 -4.52 0.80
N LYS A 324 -9.44 -5.18 1.82
CA LYS A 324 -8.42 -4.74 2.79
C LYS A 324 -8.77 -3.66 3.82
N ASN A 325 -9.84 -2.87 3.65
CA ASN A 325 -10.41 -1.99 4.69
C ASN A 325 -11.82 -1.55 4.24
N GLY A 326 -12.83 -2.41 4.38
CA GLY A 326 -14.20 -2.09 3.98
C GLY A 326 -14.67 -0.74 4.54
N GLY A 327 -15.51 -0.01 3.79
CA GLY A 327 -15.94 1.32 4.21
C GLY A 327 -16.80 1.29 5.48
N GLU A 328 -16.47 2.15 6.44
CA GLU A 328 -17.21 2.30 7.69
C GLU A 328 -18.64 2.78 7.45
N THR A 329 -19.56 2.42 8.36
CA THR A 329 -20.93 2.97 8.37
C THR A 329 -20.95 4.35 9.05
N SER A 330 -20.34 5.34 8.39
CA SER A 330 -20.31 6.76 8.80
C SER A 330 -21.20 7.62 7.91
N PHE A 331 -21.63 8.79 8.40
CA PHE A 331 -22.50 9.70 7.63
C PHE A 331 -21.83 10.30 6.39
N GLU A 332 -20.50 10.31 6.39
CA GLU A 332 -19.64 10.74 5.30
C GLU A 332 -19.62 9.69 4.19
N ASN A 333 -19.69 8.41 4.58
CA ASN A 333 -19.67 7.28 3.67
C ASN A 333 -21.07 6.83 3.21
N LEU A 334 -22.14 7.49 3.64
CA LEU A 334 -23.52 7.14 3.26
C LEU A 334 -24.15 8.20 2.36
N LYS A 335 -24.89 7.75 1.34
CA LYS A 335 -25.68 8.61 0.44
C LYS A 335 -27.09 8.07 0.24
N PRO A 336 -28.09 8.97 0.11
CA PRO A 336 -29.45 8.55 -0.20
C PRO A 336 -29.57 8.21 -1.69
N ILE A 337 -29.84 6.94 -1.98
CA ILE A 337 -29.90 6.40 -3.34
C ILE A 337 -31.14 5.53 -3.53
N CYS A 338 -31.50 5.27 -4.78
CA CYS A 338 -32.59 4.36 -5.10
C CYS A 338 -32.16 2.89 -4.95
N VAL A 339 -33.12 2.01 -4.71
CA VAL A 339 -32.89 0.56 -4.56
C VAL A 339 -32.18 -0.07 -5.77
N GLN A 340 -32.50 0.39 -6.99
CA GLN A 340 -31.91 -0.14 -8.22
C GLN A 340 -30.40 0.16 -8.30
N CYS A 341 -30.01 1.41 -8.00
CA CYS A 341 -28.61 1.80 -7.95
C CYS A 341 -27.87 1.03 -6.85
N ASN A 342 -28.46 0.93 -5.66
CA ASN A 342 -27.83 0.22 -4.53
C ASN A 342 -27.55 -1.24 -4.86
N ASN A 343 -28.50 -1.92 -5.52
CA ASN A 343 -28.35 -3.32 -5.89
C ASN A 343 -27.34 -3.52 -7.02
N LYS A 344 -27.37 -2.69 -8.07
CA LYS A 344 -26.46 -2.81 -9.21
C LYS A 344 -25.01 -2.42 -8.87
N MET A 345 -24.82 -1.47 -7.95
CA MET A 345 -23.51 -1.01 -7.49
C MET A 345 -22.77 -2.11 -6.69
N SER A 346 -23.49 -2.94 -5.92
CA SER A 346 -22.92 -4.06 -5.15
C SER A 346 -21.74 -3.64 -4.25
N SER A 347 -20.52 -4.17 -4.47
CA SER A 347 -19.31 -3.82 -3.72
C SER A 347 -18.46 -2.73 -4.36
N MET A 348 -18.86 -2.21 -5.51
CA MET A 348 -18.16 -1.14 -6.24
C MET A 348 -18.25 0.19 -5.48
N ASN A 349 -17.24 1.05 -5.61
CA ASN A 349 -17.31 2.40 -5.07
C ASN A 349 -18.44 3.19 -5.77
N LEU A 350 -19.21 3.96 -5.01
CA LEU A 350 -20.35 4.71 -5.52
C LEU A 350 -19.98 5.69 -6.64
N TYR A 351 -18.87 6.42 -6.49
CA TYR A 351 -18.44 7.37 -7.51
C TYR A 351 -17.91 6.70 -8.76
N GLU A 352 -17.32 5.51 -8.63
CA GLU A 352 -16.94 4.68 -9.79
C GLU A 352 -18.18 4.20 -10.54
N TYR A 353 -19.20 3.75 -9.81
CA TYR A 353 -20.46 3.32 -10.41
C TYR A 353 -21.20 4.47 -11.09
N MET A 354 -21.18 5.68 -10.53
CA MET A 354 -21.74 6.88 -11.17
C MET A 354 -21.11 7.14 -12.54
N LYS A 355 -19.78 7.02 -12.67
CA LYS A 355 -19.05 7.21 -13.94
C LYS A 355 -19.42 6.22 -15.03
N GLN A 356 -20.13 5.13 -14.71
CA GLN A 356 -20.60 4.14 -15.69
C GLN A 356 -22.05 4.42 -16.13
N ILE A 357 -22.79 5.26 -15.39
CA ILE A 357 -24.19 5.60 -15.69
C ILE A 357 -24.31 6.89 -16.52
N TYR A 358 -23.34 7.79 -16.38
CA TYR A 358 -23.17 9.01 -17.17
C TYR A 358 -22.08 8.78 -18.21
#